data_AF-A0A7X7IPJ5-F1
#
_entry.id   AF-A0A7X7IPJ5-F1
#
_cell.length_a   1.000
_cell.length_b   1.000
_cell.length_c   1.000
_cell.angle_alpha   90.00
_cell.angle_beta   90.00
_cell.angle_gamma   90.00
#
_symmetry.space_group_name_H-M   'P 1'
#
loop_
_entity.id
_entity.type
_entity.pdbx_description
1 polymer ?
#
loop_
_entity_poly.entity_id
_entity_poly.type
_entity_poly.pdbx_seq_one_letter_code
_entity_poly.pdbx_strand_id
1 'polypeptide(L)'
;MGIRVNDPIDDYRSRLLFGAGLHVGLNANGELFIGRRDRKEFPELATAWVNGRPIRLTCEIHPEDARGTFRIDLSAAVAEGDAPAVLPSPYRISKSNIPAKDLVGNVALVNNLPRATARVPQNGLFAFSDWTIGGPKITADPARAFGPILWTLYTLSDRVMKLTAQMPPLGEDEDRDVRLQIDRGAGWETISTAEIDPLARTATFRVADWDDSRETPYRACWTQTHRDGTSREHAYDGTIRKDPKEKPELVVAGYCCFTDFLFPNANIVEQTRRIDPDVMFFMGDQIYEGVGGFGILRDGDVKRMTVNYLRKLALLGWSFRDLTKNRPTVWMPDDHDVYQGNVWGAGGRKITLDEW
;
A
#
# COMPACT_ATOMS: atom_id res chain seq x y z
N MET A 1 -12.53 7.62 -26.47
CA MET A 1 -11.27 6.86 -26.65
C MET A 1 -11.21 5.80 -25.57
N GLY A 2 -11.26 4.51 -25.93
CA GLY A 2 -11.09 3.41 -24.98
C GLY A 2 -9.77 2.71 -25.25
N ILE A 3 -8.92 2.59 -24.23
CA ILE A 3 -7.69 1.79 -24.31
C ILE A 3 -8.07 0.37 -23.94
N ARG A 4 -7.91 -0.58 -24.86
CA ARG A 4 -8.03 -2.02 -24.53
C ARG A 4 -6.76 -2.44 -23.82
N VAL A 5 -6.88 -2.85 -22.56
CA VAL A 5 -5.75 -3.35 -21.75
C VAL A 5 -5.90 -4.85 -21.57
N ASN A 6 -4.93 -5.63 -22.06
CA ASN A 6 -4.71 -7.02 -21.65
C ASN A 6 -3.61 -7.00 -20.59
N ASP A 7 -3.84 -7.51 -19.38
CA ASP A 7 -2.77 -7.51 -18.38
C ASP A 7 -2.84 -8.71 -17.40
N PRO A 8 -1.96 -9.70 -17.58
CA PRO A 8 -1.17 -10.23 -16.47
C PRO A 8 0.32 -10.02 -16.74
N ILE A 9 0.87 -8.92 -16.22
CA ILE A 9 2.27 -8.49 -16.37
C ILE A 9 3.15 -9.00 -15.24
N ASP A 10 4.44 -9.12 -15.56
CA ASP A 10 5.49 -9.37 -14.58
C ASP A 10 5.86 -8.09 -13.80
N ASP A 11 4.91 -7.58 -12.99
CA ASP A 11 5.08 -6.39 -12.16
C ASP A 11 5.02 -6.76 -10.67
N TYR A 12 5.97 -6.23 -9.89
CA TYR A 12 6.09 -6.52 -8.47
C TYR A 12 4.86 -6.08 -7.66
N ARG A 13 4.12 -5.06 -8.11
CA ARG A 13 2.86 -4.59 -7.53
C ARG A 13 1.74 -5.57 -7.86
N SER A 14 1.62 -5.98 -9.12
CA SER A 14 0.58 -6.94 -9.57
C SER A 14 0.60 -8.23 -8.74
N ARG A 15 1.80 -8.73 -8.41
CA ARG A 15 2.02 -9.89 -7.53
C ARG A 15 1.41 -9.75 -6.12
N LEU A 16 1.10 -8.54 -5.65
CA LEU A 16 0.41 -8.32 -4.37
C LEU A 16 -1.03 -8.87 -4.39
N LEU A 17 -1.74 -8.74 -5.52
CA LEU A 17 -3.13 -9.17 -5.65
C LEU A 17 -3.27 -10.54 -6.32
N PHE A 18 -2.44 -10.79 -7.33
CA PHE A 18 -2.57 -11.97 -8.20
C PHE A 18 -1.45 -13.00 -8.01
N GLY A 19 -0.47 -12.70 -7.14
CA GLY A 19 0.64 -13.59 -6.87
C GLY A 19 0.15 -14.91 -6.27
N ALA A 20 0.62 -16.01 -6.86
CA ALA A 20 0.59 -17.32 -6.23
C ALA A 20 1.98 -17.63 -5.67
N GLY A 21 2.05 -18.23 -4.49
CA GLY A 21 3.33 -18.51 -3.85
C GLY A 21 3.28 -19.72 -2.92
N LEU A 22 4.46 -20.10 -2.44
CA LEU A 22 4.63 -21.11 -1.42
C LEU A 22 4.35 -20.51 -0.03
N HIS A 23 3.26 -20.91 0.60
CA HIS A 23 2.98 -20.50 1.97
C HIS A 23 3.83 -21.30 2.95
N VAL A 24 4.53 -20.59 3.84
CA VAL A 24 5.34 -21.16 4.91
C VAL A 24 4.95 -20.47 6.20
N GLY A 25 4.59 -21.22 7.24
CA GLY A 25 4.15 -20.58 8.46
C GLY A 25 3.49 -21.53 9.45
N LEU A 26 2.57 -20.96 10.22
CA LEU A 26 2.02 -21.56 11.42
C LEU A 26 0.55 -21.18 11.56
N ASN A 27 -0.31 -22.14 11.89
CA ASN A 27 -1.73 -21.89 12.11
C ASN A 27 -2.08 -21.83 13.61
N ALA A 28 -3.33 -21.46 13.91
CA ALA A 28 -3.83 -21.33 15.27
C ALA A 28 -3.86 -22.65 16.07
N ASN A 29 -3.74 -23.80 15.41
CA ASN A 29 -3.68 -25.11 16.05
C ASN A 29 -2.24 -25.52 16.41
N GLY A 30 -1.26 -24.63 16.26
CA GLY A 30 0.15 -24.96 16.52
C GLY A 30 0.79 -25.83 15.45
N GLU A 31 0.21 -25.90 14.24
CA GLU A 31 0.74 -26.67 13.12
C GLU A 31 1.70 -25.84 12.27
N LEU A 32 2.98 -26.24 12.22
CA LEU A 32 3.95 -25.71 11.27
C LEU A 32 3.71 -26.32 9.89
N PHE A 33 3.81 -25.51 8.83
CA PHE A 33 3.61 -25.97 7.46
C PHE A 33 4.56 -25.35 6.44
N ILE A 34 4.91 -26.14 5.41
CA ILE A 34 5.59 -25.70 4.18
C ILE A 34 4.76 -26.15 2.98
N GLY A 35 4.00 -25.23 2.41
CA GLY A 35 3.03 -25.51 1.36
C GLY A 35 1.81 -26.27 1.88
N ARG A 36 1.21 -27.11 1.02
CA ARG A 36 -0.07 -27.77 1.35
C ARG A 36 0.08 -29.07 2.12
N ARG A 37 1.11 -29.87 1.83
CA ARG A 37 1.21 -31.27 2.29
C ARG A 37 2.14 -31.45 3.48
N ASP A 38 3.21 -30.66 3.56
CA ASP A 38 4.24 -30.80 4.58
C ASP A 38 3.79 -30.01 5.81
N ARG A 39 3.30 -30.74 6.81
CA ARG A 39 2.71 -30.16 8.01
C ARG A 39 3.07 -31.00 9.24
N LYS A 40 3.23 -30.35 10.39
CA LYS A 40 3.49 -31.02 11.66
C LYS A 40 2.90 -30.22 12.82
N GLU A 41 2.10 -30.90 13.64
CA GLU A 41 1.45 -30.31 14.82
C GLU A 41 2.39 -30.27 16.03
N PHE A 42 2.34 -29.15 16.75
CA PHE A 42 3.03 -28.94 18.03
C PHE A 42 2.03 -28.29 19.02
N PRO A 43 1.38 -29.07 19.90
CA PRO A 43 0.37 -28.55 20.83
C PRO A 43 0.86 -27.41 21.74
N GLU A 44 2.16 -27.39 22.07
CA GLU A 44 2.78 -26.35 22.88
C GLU A 44 2.73 -24.98 22.20
N LEU A 45 2.86 -24.96 20.87
CA LEU A 45 2.71 -23.75 20.07
C LEU A 45 1.27 -23.24 20.16
N ALA A 46 0.27 -24.11 20.02
CA ALA A 46 -1.14 -23.74 20.16
C ALA A 46 -1.44 -23.15 21.55
N THR A 47 -0.88 -23.74 22.60
CA THR A 47 -0.99 -23.24 23.98
C THR A 47 -0.33 -21.88 24.12
N ALA A 48 0.84 -21.67 23.52
CA ALA A 48 1.49 -20.37 23.51
C ALA A 48 0.62 -19.29 22.80
N TRP A 49 -0.03 -19.65 21.68
CA TRP A 49 -1.00 -18.78 20.98
C TRP A 49 -2.15 -18.33 21.88
N VAL A 50 -2.84 -19.28 22.52
CA VAL A 50 -4.01 -19.00 23.37
C VAL A 50 -3.62 -18.12 24.56
N ASN A 51 -2.40 -18.27 25.06
CA ASN A 51 -1.87 -17.49 26.17
C ASN A 51 -1.25 -16.14 25.73
N GLY A 52 -1.36 -15.76 24.46
CA GLY A 52 -0.81 -14.49 23.95
C GLY A 52 0.71 -14.39 23.99
N ARG A 53 1.43 -15.52 24.04
CA ARG A 53 2.89 -15.53 24.05
C ARG A 53 3.43 -15.28 22.64
N PRO A 54 4.40 -14.35 22.46
CA PRO A 54 5.04 -14.13 21.16
C PRO A 54 5.77 -15.38 20.66
N ILE A 55 5.70 -15.62 19.35
CA ILE A 55 6.32 -16.76 18.70
C ILE A 55 7.19 -16.26 17.56
N ARG A 56 8.49 -16.55 17.67
CA ARG A 56 9.47 -16.24 16.63
C ARG A 56 9.46 -17.35 15.60
N LEU A 57 9.25 -16.99 14.33
CA LEU A 57 9.42 -17.89 13.20
C LEU A 57 10.75 -17.62 12.51
N THR A 58 11.47 -18.68 12.19
CA THR A 58 12.70 -18.63 11.41
C THR A 58 12.57 -19.59 10.23
N CYS A 59 12.67 -19.03 9.03
CA CYS A 59 12.62 -19.77 7.77
C CYS A 59 13.97 -19.64 7.06
N GLU A 60 14.65 -20.76 6.86
CA GLU A 60 15.92 -20.81 6.15
C GLU A 60 15.76 -21.60 4.85
N ILE A 61 16.41 -21.11 3.78
CA ILE A 61 16.35 -21.73 2.46
C ILE A 61 17.77 -22.07 2.02
N HIS A 62 18.04 -23.36 1.83
CA HIS A 62 19.36 -23.91 1.55
C HIS A 62 19.39 -24.56 0.16
N PRO A 63 20.42 -24.33 -0.68
CA PRO A 63 20.58 -25.10 -1.91
C PRO A 63 20.90 -26.56 -1.56
N GLU A 64 20.27 -27.52 -2.26
CA GLU A 64 20.52 -28.95 -2.03
C GLU A 64 21.47 -29.56 -3.05
N ASP A 65 21.34 -29.17 -4.33
CA ASP A 65 22.16 -29.70 -5.39
C ASP A 65 22.47 -28.67 -6.49
N ALA A 66 23.39 -29.04 -7.38
CA ALA A 66 23.72 -28.24 -8.57
C ALA A 66 22.58 -28.18 -9.61
N ARG A 67 21.50 -28.96 -9.44
CA ARG A 67 20.34 -29.00 -10.36
C ARG A 67 19.30 -27.93 -10.02
N GLY A 68 19.54 -27.13 -8.98
CA GLY A 68 18.70 -25.98 -8.64
C GLY A 68 17.50 -26.34 -7.78
N THR A 69 17.60 -27.38 -6.94
CA THR A 69 16.62 -27.63 -5.88
C THR A 69 17.06 -27.02 -4.55
N PHE A 70 16.08 -26.72 -3.71
CA PHE A 70 16.26 -26.10 -2.41
C PHE A 70 15.55 -26.90 -1.31
N ARG A 71 16.12 -26.82 -0.11
CA ARG A 71 15.48 -27.21 1.14
C ARG A 71 14.97 -25.97 1.85
N ILE A 72 13.76 -26.04 2.40
CA ILE A 72 13.26 -25.05 3.35
C ILE A 72 13.21 -25.69 4.73
N ASP A 73 13.80 -25.02 5.72
CA ASP A 73 13.70 -25.34 7.13
C ASP A 73 12.89 -24.24 7.83
N LEU A 74 11.74 -24.62 8.38
CA LEU A 74 10.91 -23.75 9.20
C LEU A 74 11.02 -24.18 10.66
N SER A 75 11.36 -23.23 11.53
CA SER A 75 11.32 -23.42 12.98
C SER A 75 10.51 -22.32 13.66
N ALA A 76 9.93 -22.65 14.80
CA ALA A 76 9.22 -21.71 15.68
C ALA A 76 9.82 -21.78 17.07
N ALA A 77 9.97 -20.67 17.77
CA ALA A 77 10.38 -20.65 19.17
C ALA A 77 9.47 -19.72 19.97
N VAL A 78 9.05 -20.14 21.15
CA VAL A 78 8.17 -19.36 22.02
C VAL A 78 9.03 -18.46 22.91
N ALA A 79 8.73 -17.16 22.94
CA ALA A 79 9.43 -16.22 23.83
C ALA A 79 9.05 -16.50 25.30
N GLU A 80 10.01 -16.36 26.22
CA GLU A 80 9.79 -16.44 27.67
C GLU A 80 9.85 -15.03 28.28
N GLY A 81 8.69 -14.43 28.53
CA GLY A 81 8.63 -13.02 28.96
C GLY A 81 9.20 -12.10 27.90
N ASP A 82 10.08 -11.18 28.30
CA ASP A 82 10.81 -10.27 27.40
C ASP A 82 12.07 -10.91 26.79
N ALA A 83 12.42 -12.14 27.20
CA ALA A 83 13.59 -12.81 26.66
C ALA A 83 13.33 -13.27 25.21
N PRO A 84 14.26 -13.00 24.27
CA PRO A 84 14.11 -13.43 22.90
C PRO A 84 14.04 -14.95 22.83
N ALA A 85 13.18 -15.47 21.96
CA ALA A 85 13.05 -16.90 21.73
C ALA A 85 14.41 -17.49 21.31
N VAL A 86 14.86 -18.54 22.01
CA VAL A 86 16.19 -19.13 21.85
C VAL A 86 16.16 -20.24 20.80
N LEU A 87 17.16 -20.24 19.91
CA LEU A 87 17.45 -21.32 18.96
C LEU A 87 18.62 -22.17 19.49
N PRO A 88 18.69 -23.49 19.20
CA PRO A 88 17.78 -24.24 18.32
C PRO A 88 16.45 -24.60 19.00
N SER A 89 15.36 -24.51 18.25
CA SER A 89 14.03 -24.87 18.75
C SER A 89 13.68 -26.34 18.51
N PRO A 90 12.95 -27.00 19.43
CA PRO A 90 12.37 -28.32 19.18
C PRO A 90 11.28 -28.31 18.09
N TYR A 91 10.64 -27.16 17.84
CA TYR A 91 9.52 -27.04 16.90
C TYR A 91 10.05 -26.73 15.49
N ARG A 92 10.21 -27.78 14.65
CA ARG A 92 10.73 -27.64 13.29
C ARG A 92 10.08 -28.59 12.28
N ILE A 93 10.03 -28.14 11.04
CA ILE A 93 9.68 -28.93 9.85
C ILE A 93 10.63 -28.55 8.70
N SER A 94 10.97 -29.53 7.87
CA SER A 94 11.83 -29.35 6.70
C SER A 94 11.16 -29.91 5.46
N LYS A 95 11.36 -29.26 4.33
CA LYS A 95 10.93 -29.75 3.02
C LYS A 95 12.08 -29.64 2.02
N SER A 96 12.44 -30.78 1.45
CA SER A 96 13.46 -30.92 0.42
C SER A 96 12.87 -30.92 -0.99
N ASN A 97 13.75 -30.86 -2.00
CA ASN A 97 13.44 -31.01 -3.41
C ASN A 97 12.45 -29.94 -3.92
N ILE A 98 12.59 -28.70 -3.45
CA ILE A 98 11.78 -27.57 -3.93
C ILE A 98 12.45 -26.96 -5.17
N PRO A 99 11.79 -26.93 -6.34
CA PRO A 99 12.36 -26.33 -7.54
C PRO A 99 12.65 -24.83 -7.36
N ALA A 100 13.80 -24.34 -7.85
CA ALA A 100 14.17 -22.92 -7.82
C ALA A 100 13.05 -21.98 -8.29
N LYS A 101 12.36 -22.36 -9.39
CA LYS A 101 11.29 -21.57 -10.00
C LYS A 101 10.11 -21.29 -9.07
N ASP A 102 9.88 -22.15 -8.07
CA ASP A 102 8.78 -22.00 -7.10
C ASP A 102 9.14 -21.00 -5.98
N LEU A 103 10.40 -20.56 -5.93
CA LEU A 103 10.95 -19.62 -4.95
C LEU A 103 11.34 -18.27 -5.56
N VAL A 104 11.00 -18.05 -6.83
CA VAL A 104 11.22 -16.76 -7.51
C VAL A 104 10.02 -15.85 -7.24
N GLY A 105 10.26 -14.67 -6.67
CA GLY A 105 9.21 -13.67 -6.48
C GLY A 105 9.49 -12.71 -5.32
N ASN A 106 8.41 -12.13 -4.82
CA ASN A 106 8.44 -11.27 -3.64
C ASN A 106 8.21 -12.11 -2.38
N VAL A 107 8.63 -11.58 -1.22
CA VAL A 107 8.29 -12.15 0.09
C VAL A 107 7.23 -11.26 0.73
N ALA A 108 6.18 -11.87 1.28
CA ALA A 108 5.09 -11.18 1.95
C ALA A 108 4.79 -11.83 3.30
N LEU A 109 4.47 -10.98 4.29
CA LEU A 109 3.83 -11.43 5.52
C LEU A 109 2.32 -11.48 5.29
N VAL A 110 1.73 -12.62 5.60
CA VAL A 110 0.30 -12.85 5.44
C VAL A 110 -0.31 -13.36 6.73
N ASN A 111 -1.48 -12.85 7.04
CA ASN A 111 -2.40 -13.42 8.01
C ASN A 111 -3.67 -13.74 7.25
N ASN A 112 -4.12 -14.99 7.31
CA ASN A 112 -5.34 -15.43 6.66
C ASN A 112 -6.26 -16.12 7.67
N LEU A 113 -7.49 -15.63 7.78
CA LEU A 113 -8.55 -16.28 8.53
C LEU A 113 -9.47 -17.00 7.54
N PRO A 114 -9.84 -18.27 7.76
CA PRO A 114 -10.71 -19.02 6.84
C PRO A 114 -12.02 -18.28 6.58
N ARG A 115 -12.48 -18.23 5.32
CA ARG A 115 -13.65 -17.47 4.83
C ARG A 115 -15.01 -17.78 5.51
N ALA A 116 -15.07 -18.75 6.43
CA ALA A 116 -16.26 -19.15 7.18
C ALA A 116 -16.41 -18.40 8.52
N THR A 117 -15.99 -17.13 8.58
CA THR A 117 -15.92 -16.31 9.81
C THR A 117 -17.18 -15.49 10.09
N ALA A 118 -18.38 -16.04 9.92
CA ALA A 118 -19.57 -15.44 10.53
C ALA A 118 -19.55 -15.58 12.07
N ARG A 119 -18.60 -16.36 12.62
CA ARG A 119 -18.49 -16.68 14.05
C ARG A 119 -17.07 -16.64 14.62
N VAL A 120 -16.08 -16.12 13.88
CA VAL A 120 -14.75 -15.92 14.47
C VAL A 120 -14.80 -14.64 15.32
N PRO A 121 -14.54 -14.73 16.63
CA PRO A 121 -14.50 -13.55 17.50
C PRO A 121 -13.52 -12.51 16.92
N GLN A 122 -13.73 -11.22 17.22
CA GLN A 122 -12.79 -10.14 16.82
C GLN A 122 -11.35 -10.29 17.38
N ASN A 123 -11.08 -11.39 18.07
CA ASN A 123 -9.86 -11.73 18.77
C ASN A 123 -8.76 -12.30 17.84
N GLY A 124 -9.03 -12.42 16.53
CA GLY A 124 -8.07 -12.89 15.52
C GLY A 124 -7.11 -11.82 15.00
N LEU A 125 -6.64 -10.92 15.87
CA LEU A 125 -5.68 -9.88 15.52
C LEU A 125 -4.27 -10.41 15.71
N PHE A 126 -3.46 -10.37 14.66
CA PHE A 126 -2.07 -10.79 14.68
C PHE A 126 -1.20 -9.56 14.44
N ALA A 127 -0.18 -9.39 15.26
CA ALA A 127 0.86 -8.39 15.07
C ALA A 127 2.18 -9.10 14.72
N PHE A 128 2.95 -8.48 13.83
CA PHE A 128 4.29 -8.91 13.49
C PHE A 128 5.27 -7.87 13.99
N SER A 129 6.37 -8.31 14.58
CA SER A 129 7.51 -7.47 14.97
C SER A 129 8.80 -8.13 14.53
N ASP A 130 9.90 -7.37 14.56
CA ASP A 130 11.27 -7.88 14.36
C ASP A 130 11.46 -8.67 13.05
N TRP A 131 10.73 -8.27 12.02
CA TRP A 131 10.84 -8.88 10.71
C TRP A 131 12.20 -8.58 10.10
N THR A 132 12.92 -9.64 9.76
CA THR A 132 14.21 -9.56 9.07
C THR A 132 14.20 -10.51 7.87
N ILE A 133 14.92 -10.12 6.83
CA ILE A 133 15.12 -10.93 5.63
C ILE A 133 16.54 -10.70 5.12
N GLY A 134 17.20 -11.76 4.67
CA GLY A 134 18.57 -11.69 4.18
C GLY A 134 18.97 -12.91 3.38
N GLY A 135 20.16 -12.84 2.81
CA GLY A 135 20.75 -13.90 1.99
C GLY A 135 21.14 -13.43 0.59
N PRO A 136 21.98 -14.20 -0.12
CA PRO A 136 22.57 -13.79 -1.40
C PRO A 136 21.56 -13.68 -2.55
N LYS A 137 20.32 -14.14 -2.37
CA LYS A 137 19.23 -14.09 -3.36
C LYS A 137 18.17 -13.03 -3.08
N ILE A 138 18.38 -12.20 -2.06
CA ILE A 138 17.50 -11.08 -1.73
C ILE A 138 18.12 -9.80 -2.27
N THR A 139 17.34 -9.03 -3.02
CA THR A 139 17.74 -7.72 -3.53
C THR A 139 16.74 -6.68 -3.02
N ALA A 140 17.24 -5.63 -2.38
CA ALA A 140 16.44 -4.49 -1.98
C ALA A 140 16.45 -3.44 -3.10
N ASP A 141 15.27 -2.88 -3.40
CA ASP A 141 15.11 -1.77 -4.34
C ASP A 141 14.27 -0.68 -3.66
N PRO A 142 14.93 0.33 -3.05
CA PRO A 142 14.23 1.42 -2.37
C PRO A 142 13.29 2.21 -3.29
N ALA A 143 13.53 2.25 -4.60
CA ALA A 143 12.66 2.93 -5.55
C ALA A 143 11.28 2.26 -5.69
N ARG A 144 11.17 0.98 -5.29
CA ARG A 144 9.90 0.23 -5.28
C ARG A 144 9.07 0.46 -4.00
N ALA A 145 9.59 1.21 -3.04
CA ALA A 145 8.85 1.54 -1.82
C ALA A 145 7.61 2.39 -2.13
N PHE A 146 6.48 2.01 -1.53
CA PHE A 146 5.22 2.70 -1.75
C PHE A 146 4.98 3.88 -0.79
N GLY A 147 5.43 3.79 0.46
CA GLY A 147 5.25 4.82 1.48
C GLY A 147 6.56 5.27 2.14
N PRO A 148 6.49 6.04 3.23
CA PRO A 148 5.29 6.37 4.01
C PRO A 148 4.50 7.58 3.50
N ILE A 149 4.97 8.31 2.50
CA ILE A 149 4.13 9.26 1.75
C ILE A 149 3.68 8.53 0.48
N LEU A 150 2.39 8.22 0.38
CA LEU A 150 1.88 7.27 -0.61
C LEU A 150 1.86 7.88 -2.01
N TRP A 151 1.25 9.06 -2.14
CA TRP A 151 1.23 9.86 -3.37
C TRP A 151 0.85 11.30 -3.07
N THR A 152 0.98 12.16 -4.08
CA THR A 152 0.49 13.52 -4.06
C THR A 152 -0.41 13.77 -5.26
N LEU A 153 -1.35 14.70 -5.08
CA LEU A 153 -2.14 15.30 -6.14
C LEU A 153 -1.93 16.80 -6.05
N TYR A 154 -1.87 17.51 -7.17
CA TYR A 154 -1.85 18.97 -7.13
C TYR A 154 -2.70 19.57 -8.24
N THR A 155 -3.12 20.81 -8.01
CA THR A 155 -3.74 21.68 -9.00
C THR A 155 -3.07 23.05 -8.96
N LEU A 156 -3.04 23.72 -10.10
CA LEU A 156 -2.55 25.09 -10.24
C LEU A 156 -3.61 25.89 -11.00
N SER A 157 -4.10 26.96 -10.40
CA SER A 157 -5.12 27.83 -11.01
C SER A 157 -4.98 29.22 -10.42
N ASP A 158 -4.96 30.24 -11.29
CA ASP A 158 -4.91 31.65 -10.90
C ASP A 158 -3.81 31.95 -9.85
N ARG A 159 -2.59 31.48 -10.14
CA ARG A 159 -1.43 31.58 -9.23
C ARG A 159 -1.65 30.99 -7.83
N VAL A 160 -2.61 30.07 -7.68
CA VAL A 160 -2.80 29.29 -6.45
C VAL A 160 -2.44 27.85 -6.72
N MET A 161 -1.40 27.38 -6.04
CA MET A 161 -1.05 25.96 -6.01
C MET A 161 -1.75 25.30 -4.82
N LYS A 162 -2.46 24.20 -5.08
CA LYS A 162 -2.95 23.30 -4.02
C LYS A 162 -2.31 21.95 -4.20
N LEU A 163 -1.83 21.37 -3.10
CA LEU A 163 -1.26 20.04 -3.10
C LEU A 163 -1.85 19.24 -1.94
N THR A 164 -2.23 18.00 -2.20
CA THR A 164 -2.65 17.05 -1.17
C THR A 164 -1.70 15.87 -1.19
N ALA A 165 -1.06 15.60 -0.04
CA ALA A 165 -0.29 14.39 0.19
C ALA A 165 -1.16 13.34 0.87
N GLN A 166 -1.25 12.15 0.30
CA GLN A 166 -1.90 11.00 0.92
C GLN A 166 -0.90 10.23 1.79
N MET A 167 -1.29 10.02 3.05
CA MET A 167 -0.56 9.27 4.05
C MET A 167 -1.22 7.91 4.30
N PRO A 168 -0.48 6.89 4.78
CA PRO A 168 -1.05 5.64 5.25
C PRO A 168 -1.81 5.87 6.57
N PRO A 169 -2.56 4.86 7.06
CA PRO A 169 -2.98 4.84 8.45
C PRO A 169 -1.77 5.00 9.37
N LEU A 170 -1.83 5.96 10.29
CA LEU A 170 -0.77 6.28 11.24
C LEU A 170 -1.15 5.85 12.65
N GLY A 171 -0.15 5.48 13.45
CA GLY A 171 -0.29 5.25 14.88
C GLY A 171 -0.70 6.53 15.63
N GLU A 172 -1.11 6.38 16.89
CA GLU A 172 -1.56 7.51 17.72
C GLU A 172 -0.41 8.46 18.09
N ASP A 173 0.80 7.91 18.27
CA ASP A 173 2.01 8.63 18.69
C ASP A 173 2.90 9.11 17.52
N GLU A 174 2.46 8.92 16.29
CA GLU A 174 3.20 9.32 15.08
C GLU A 174 3.07 10.83 14.81
N ASP A 175 4.10 11.42 14.19
CA ASP A 175 4.10 12.83 13.76
C ASP A 175 2.88 13.10 12.86
N ARG A 176 2.21 14.22 13.11
CA ARG A 176 0.98 14.63 12.43
C ARG A 176 1.23 15.65 11.35
N ASP A 177 2.45 16.15 11.19
CA ASP A 177 2.73 17.24 10.28
C ASP A 177 3.51 16.79 9.05
N VAL A 178 3.03 17.21 7.88
CA VAL A 178 3.78 17.13 6.62
C VAL A 178 4.29 18.51 6.27
N ARG A 179 5.57 18.62 5.96
CA ARG A 179 6.20 19.85 5.48
C ARG A 179 6.27 19.85 3.97
N LEU A 180 5.84 20.93 3.33
CA LEU A 180 6.05 21.15 1.91
C LEU A 180 7.31 21.99 1.70
N GLN A 181 8.25 21.42 0.95
CA GLN A 181 9.47 22.11 0.55
C GLN A 181 9.52 22.29 -0.96
N ILE A 182 10.17 23.36 -1.40
CA ILE A 182 10.41 23.65 -2.82
C ILE A 182 11.88 24.01 -3.04
N ASP A 183 12.35 23.86 -4.27
CA ASP A 183 13.67 24.35 -4.68
C ASP A 183 13.52 25.33 -5.85
N ARG A 184 14.06 26.53 -5.67
CA ARG A 184 14.09 27.60 -6.69
C ARG A 184 15.50 27.88 -7.23
N GLY A 185 16.45 26.96 -7.00
CA GLY A 185 17.85 27.06 -7.40
C GLY A 185 18.80 27.45 -6.25
N ALA A 186 18.28 27.67 -5.05
CA ALA A 186 19.06 27.99 -3.84
C ALA A 186 19.04 26.84 -2.81
N GLY A 187 18.45 25.70 -3.17
CA GLY A 187 18.22 24.57 -2.28
C GLY A 187 16.79 24.51 -1.74
N TRP A 188 16.53 23.47 -0.95
CA TRP A 188 15.20 23.18 -0.41
C TRP A 188 14.79 24.15 0.70
N GLU A 189 13.65 24.80 0.53
CA GLU A 189 13.03 25.71 1.49
C GLU A 189 11.65 25.18 1.91
N THR A 190 11.37 25.13 3.22
CA THR A 190 10.01 24.85 3.73
C THR A 190 9.13 26.07 3.56
N ILE A 191 8.08 25.95 2.75
CA ILE A 191 7.15 27.04 2.47
C ILE A 191 5.80 26.88 3.18
N SER A 192 5.50 25.68 3.66
CA SER A 192 4.23 25.38 4.33
C SER A 192 4.33 24.09 5.14
N THR A 193 3.48 23.98 6.17
CA THR A 193 3.27 22.78 6.97
C THR A 193 1.77 22.54 7.07
N ALA A 194 1.34 21.29 6.96
CA ALA A 194 -0.06 20.90 7.10
C ALA A 194 -0.20 19.67 7.98
N GLU A 195 -1.19 19.71 8.87
CA GLU A 195 -1.57 18.58 9.70
C GLU A 195 -2.27 17.50 8.86
N ILE A 196 -2.01 16.24 9.19
CA ILE A 196 -2.60 15.06 8.56
C ILE A 196 -4.00 14.84 9.12
N ASP A 197 -5.00 14.88 8.26
CA ASP A 197 -6.39 14.61 8.65
C ASP A 197 -6.52 13.20 9.28
N PRO A 198 -7.14 13.08 10.46
CA PRO A 198 -7.20 11.81 11.20
C PRO A 198 -8.10 10.75 10.55
N LEU A 199 -8.98 11.11 9.62
CA LEU A 199 -9.82 10.18 8.87
C LEU A 199 -9.33 10.03 7.44
N ALA A 200 -9.26 11.13 6.67
CA ALA A 200 -8.86 11.08 5.27
C ALA A 200 -7.39 10.67 5.09
N ARG A 201 -6.55 10.83 6.13
CA ARG A 201 -5.10 10.61 6.07
C ARG A 201 -4.43 11.47 5.00
N THR A 202 -4.89 12.69 4.86
CA THR A 202 -4.38 13.65 3.89
C THR A 202 -3.81 14.87 4.58
N ALA A 203 -2.66 15.36 4.11
CA ALA A 203 -2.16 16.70 4.44
C ALA A 203 -2.35 17.60 3.21
N THR A 204 -3.10 18.70 3.35
CA THR A 204 -3.45 19.59 2.24
C THR A 204 -2.84 20.97 2.41
N PHE A 205 -2.14 21.41 1.37
CA PHE A 205 -1.47 22.69 1.27
C PHE A 205 -2.20 23.60 0.30
N ARG A 206 -2.23 24.89 0.61
CA ARG A 206 -2.66 25.94 -0.30
C ARG A 206 -1.65 27.07 -0.26
N VAL A 207 -1.02 27.35 -1.39
CA VAL A 207 0.00 28.40 -1.54
C VAL A 207 -0.49 29.40 -2.57
N ALA A 208 -0.81 30.60 -2.12
CA ALA A 208 -1.17 31.73 -2.97
C ALA A 208 0.08 32.38 -3.59
N ASP A 209 -0.14 33.27 -4.58
CA ASP A 209 0.90 34.03 -5.27
C ASP A 209 2.02 33.18 -5.89
N TRP A 210 1.70 31.93 -6.23
CA TRP A 210 2.61 30.98 -6.84
C TRP A 210 3.18 31.52 -8.16
N ASP A 211 4.50 31.35 -8.36
CA ASP A 211 5.13 31.65 -9.64
C ASP A 211 4.84 30.52 -10.63
N ASP A 212 3.73 30.67 -11.34
CA ASP A 212 3.26 29.74 -12.36
C ASP A 212 4.00 29.86 -13.71
N SER A 213 4.99 30.74 -13.83
CA SER A 213 5.75 30.93 -15.07
C SER A 213 6.86 29.88 -15.28
N ARG A 214 7.22 29.14 -14.23
CA ARG A 214 8.33 28.17 -14.23
C ARG A 214 7.94 26.85 -13.58
N GLU A 215 8.61 25.79 -14.00
CA GLU A 215 8.54 24.52 -13.27
C GLU A 215 9.29 24.67 -11.95
N THR A 216 8.68 24.16 -10.87
CA THR A 216 9.26 24.24 -9.52
C THR A 216 9.28 22.84 -8.91
N PRO A 217 10.47 22.26 -8.68
CA PRO A 217 10.63 21.06 -7.87
C PRO A 217 10.04 21.25 -6.48
N TYR A 218 9.34 20.24 -5.98
CA TYR A 218 8.85 20.20 -4.61
C TYR A 218 9.14 18.84 -3.98
N ARG A 219 9.11 18.79 -2.65
CA ARG A 219 9.01 17.55 -1.89
C ARG A 219 8.08 17.70 -0.70
N ALA A 220 7.27 16.68 -0.46
CA ALA A 220 6.56 16.53 0.80
C ALA A 220 7.47 15.76 1.77
N CYS A 221 7.67 16.27 2.97
CA CYS A 221 8.55 15.69 3.99
C CYS A 221 7.74 15.31 5.23
N TRP A 222 7.97 14.11 5.75
CA TRP A 222 7.35 13.62 6.98
C TRP A 222 8.39 12.89 7.84
N THR A 223 8.35 13.12 9.15
CA THR A 223 9.29 12.51 10.09
C THR A 223 8.63 11.33 10.79
N GLN A 224 9.16 10.13 10.58
CA GLN A 224 8.77 8.95 11.34
C GLN A 224 9.55 8.89 12.64
N THR A 225 8.87 8.62 13.76
CA THR A 225 9.53 8.33 15.04
C THR A 225 9.35 6.86 15.38
N HIS A 226 10.48 6.16 15.54
CA HIS A 226 10.52 4.75 15.89
C HIS A 226 10.42 4.56 17.41
N ARG A 227 10.02 3.35 17.83
CA ARG A 227 9.82 3.01 19.25
C ARG A 227 11.11 3.07 20.08
N ASP A 228 12.27 2.95 19.44
CA ASP A 228 13.58 3.09 20.07
C ASP A 228 14.00 4.57 20.26
N GLY A 229 13.13 5.52 19.91
CA GLY A 229 13.37 6.95 19.99
C GLY A 229 14.16 7.51 18.82
N THR A 230 14.57 6.68 17.85
CA THR A 230 15.19 7.18 16.61
C THR A 230 14.13 7.77 15.70
N SER A 231 14.50 8.75 14.88
CA SER A 231 13.61 9.34 13.89
C SER A 231 14.23 9.29 12.50
N ARG A 232 13.37 9.17 11.48
CA ARG A 232 13.76 9.17 10.08
C ARG A 232 12.87 10.11 9.29
N GLU A 233 13.48 11.04 8.57
CA GLU A 233 12.77 11.86 7.60
C GLU A 233 12.57 11.07 6.30
N HIS A 234 11.36 11.16 5.76
CA HIS A 234 10.97 10.62 4.46
C HIS A 234 10.52 11.76 3.56
N ALA A 235 11.00 11.76 2.31
CA ALA A 235 10.65 12.75 1.31
C ALA A 235 9.96 12.08 0.11
N TYR A 236 8.99 12.78 -0.46
CA TYR A 236 8.33 12.41 -1.71
C TYR A 236 8.43 13.55 -2.71
N ASP A 237 9.31 13.37 -3.70
CA ASP A 237 9.67 14.40 -4.66
C ASP A 237 8.73 14.43 -5.88
N GLY A 238 8.47 15.63 -6.37
CA GLY A 238 7.74 15.87 -7.61
C GLY A 238 8.07 17.23 -8.21
N THR A 239 7.28 17.65 -9.20
CA THR A 239 7.44 18.95 -9.86
C THR A 239 6.08 19.57 -10.10
N ILE A 240 5.91 20.82 -9.64
CA ILE A 240 4.78 21.65 -10.04
C ILE A 240 5.14 22.24 -11.41
N ARG A 241 4.43 21.81 -12.46
CA ARG A 241 4.61 22.34 -13.81
C ARG A 241 4.25 23.83 -13.86
N LYS A 242 4.92 24.57 -14.75
CA LYS A 242 4.47 25.91 -15.15
C LYS A 242 3.07 25.81 -15.78
N ASP A 243 2.31 26.89 -15.66
CA ASP A 243 1.04 27.04 -16.34
C ASP A 243 1.28 27.20 -17.86
N PRO A 244 0.74 26.31 -18.73
CA PRO A 244 1.02 26.32 -20.16
C PRO A 244 0.25 27.42 -20.92
N LYS A 245 0.34 28.67 -20.45
CA LYS A 245 -0.36 29.84 -21.02
C LYS A 245 -0.02 30.11 -22.48
N GLU A 246 1.12 29.61 -22.94
CA GLU A 246 1.56 29.71 -24.33
C GLU A 246 0.87 28.71 -25.27
N LYS A 247 0.24 27.66 -24.74
CA LYS A 247 -0.44 26.65 -25.55
C LYS A 247 -1.82 27.13 -25.97
N PRO A 248 -2.15 27.11 -27.28
CA PRO A 248 -3.49 27.47 -27.74
C PRO A 248 -4.55 26.40 -27.39
N GLU A 249 -4.12 25.17 -27.12
CA GLU A 249 -4.97 24.03 -26.80
C GLU A 249 -4.38 23.27 -25.60
N LEU A 250 -5.27 22.78 -24.73
CA LEU A 250 -4.90 21.94 -23.59
C LEU A 250 -5.21 20.47 -23.90
N VAL A 251 -4.29 19.58 -23.56
CA VAL A 251 -4.51 18.13 -23.62
C VAL A 251 -4.99 17.64 -22.27
N VAL A 252 -6.23 17.17 -22.20
CA VAL A 252 -6.81 16.59 -20.99
C VAL A 252 -6.93 15.08 -21.15
N ALA A 253 -6.34 14.33 -20.22
CA ALA A 253 -6.57 12.89 -20.13
C ALA A 253 -7.68 12.62 -19.10
N GLY A 254 -8.79 12.05 -19.55
CA GLY A 254 -9.92 11.64 -18.72
C GLY A 254 -9.81 10.18 -18.29
N TYR A 255 -10.11 9.91 -17.02
CA TYR A 255 -10.08 8.58 -16.42
C TYR A 255 -11.37 8.30 -15.64
N CYS A 256 -11.84 7.07 -15.68
CA CYS A 256 -12.94 6.59 -14.85
C CYS A 256 -12.90 5.05 -14.75
N CYS A 257 -13.70 4.50 -13.83
CA CYS A 257 -14.05 3.08 -13.76
C CYS A 257 -12.84 2.15 -13.56
N PHE A 258 -12.06 2.41 -12.52
CA PHE A 258 -10.93 1.58 -12.12
C PHE A 258 -11.33 0.45 -11.20
N THR A 259 -10.97 -0.76 -11.61
CA THR A 259 -11.13 -1.99 -10.83
C THR A 259 -9.79 -2.72 -10.70
N ASP A 260 -9.74 -3.76 -9.88
CA ASP A 260 -8.49 -4.37 -9.45
C ASP A 260 -7.85 -5.32 -10.47
N PHE A 261 -8.63 -5.92 -11.39
CA PHE A 261 -8.10 -6.90 -12.36
C PHE A 261 -7.04 -6.34 -13.32
N LEU A 262 -6.93 -5.01 -13.44
CA LEU A 262 -5.87 -4.34 -14.21
C LEU A 262 -4.74 -3.80 -13.34
N PHE A 263 -4.81 -3.90 -12.01
CA PHE A 263 -3.78 -3.36 -11.12
C PHE A 263 -2.39 -3.92 -11.48
N PRO A 264 -1.38 -3.06 -11.70
CA PRO A 264 -1.27 -1.63 -11.34
C PRO A 264 -1.56 -0.63 -12.48
N ASN A 265 -2.47 -0.96 -13.39
CA ASN A 265 -2.87 -0.15 -14.55
C ASN A 265 -1.68 0.26 -15.44
N ALA A 266 -0.66 -0.60 -15.53
CA ALA A 266 0.64 -0.24 -16.11
C ALA A 266 0.53 0.27 -17.54
N ASN A 267 -0.31 -0.37 -18.37
CA ASN A 267 -0.53 0.07 -19.74
C ASN A 267 -1.17 1.46 -19.83
N ILE A 268 -2.14 1.77 -18.97
CA ILE A 268 -2.78 3.10 -18.94
C ILE A 268 -1.75 4.15 -18.51
N VAL A 269 -1.00 3.86 -17.44
CA VAL A 269 0.05 4.75 -16.92
C VAL A 269 1.12 5.02 -17.97
N GLU A 270 1.55 4.00 -18.71
CA GLU A 270 2.54 4.12 -19.78
C GLU A 270 1.99 4.93 -20.97
N GLN A 271 0.74 4.71 -21.39
CA GLN A 271 0.15 5.52 -22.44
C GLN A 271 -0.02 6.97 -22.02
N THR A 272 -0.49 7.24 -20.79
CA THR A 272 -0.56 8.60 -20.25
C THR A 272 0.81 9.27 -20.25
N ARG A 273 1.87 8.54 -19.86
CA ARG A 273 3.24 9.06 -19.88
C ARG A 273 3.66 9.51 -21.27
N ARG A 274 3.30 8.73 -22.31
CA ARG A 274 3.64 9.04 -23.72
C ARG A 274 2.84 10.21 -24.28
N ILE A 275 1.56 10.30 -23.93
CA ILE A 275 0.69 11.41 -24.34
C ILE A 275 1.11 12.71 -23.67
N ASP A 276 1.62 12.63 -22.43
CA ASP A 276 2.01 13.76 -21.60
C ASP A 276 0.94 14.86 -21.50
N PRO A 277 -0.26 14.53 -20.97
CA PRO A 277 -1.36 15.49 -20.90
C PRO A 277 -1.02 16.67 -19.98
N ASP A 278 -1.59 17.83 -20.29
CA ASP A 278 -1.50 19.04 -19.47
C ASP A 278 -2.27 18.89 -18.15
N VAL A 279 -3.41 18.20 -18.19
CA VAL A 279 -4.24 17.92 -17.00
C VAL A 279 -4.72 16.47 -17.02
N MET A 280 -4.65 15.83 -15.84
CA MET A 280 -5.27 14.54 -15.58
C MET A 280 -6.61 14.77 -14.86
N PHE A 281 -7.70 14.22 -15.39
CA PHE A 281 -9.03 14.35 -14.79
C PHE A 281 -9.64 12.98 -14.50
N PHE A 282 -9.73 12.64 -13.22
CA PHE A 282 -10.41 11.45 -12.73
C PHE A 282 -11.87 11.80 -12.43
N MET A 283 -12.78 11.18 -13.16
CA MET A 283 -14.18 11.60 -13.28
C MET A 283 -15.15 10.79 -12.40
N GLY A 284 -14.64 9.87 -11.58
CA GLY A 284 -15.47 8.92 -10.86
C GLY A 284 -14.99 7.48 -10.96
N ASP A 285 -15.54 6.64 -10.08
CA ASP A 285 -15.28 5.21 -9.99
C ASP A 285 -13.79 4.90 -9.92
N GLN A 286 -13.10 5.56 -9.00
CA GLN A 286 -11.69 5.28 -8.75
C GLN A 286 -11.48 3.97 -8.01
N ILE A 287 -12.53 3.47 -7.36
CA ILE A 287 -12.61 2.14 -6.77
C ILE A 287 -14.01 1.56 -7.02
N TYR A 288 -14.11 0.23 -6.93
CA TYR A 288 -15.37 -0.49 -6.75
C TYR A 288 -15.38 -1.20 -5.39
N GLU A 289 -16.54 -1.66 -4.95
CA GLU A 289 -16.80 -2.25 -3.63
C GLU A 289 -15.84 -3.40 -3.30
N GLY A 290 -15.56 -4.22 -4.32
CA GLY A 290 -14.81 -5.47 -4.25
C GLY A 290 -13.29 -5.33 -4.44
N VAL A 291 -12.80 -4.13 -4.75
CA VAL A 291 -11.40 -3.88 -5.11
C VAL A 291 -10.44 -4.40 -4.03
N GLY A 292 -9.42 -5.15 -4.47
CA GLY A 292 -8.42 -5.77 -3.62
C GLY A 292 -8.92 -7.03 -2.88
N GLY A 293 -10.08 -7.55 -3.25
CA GLY A 293 -10.71 -8.71 -2.60
C GLY A 293 -11.42 -8.40 -1.29
N PHE A 294 -11.66 -7.12 -0.98
CA PHE A 294 -12.36 -6.67 0.21
C PHE A 294 -13.79 -6.25 -0.12
N GLY A 295 -14.75 -6.49 0.77
CA GLY A 295 -16.08 -5.87 0.69
C GLY A 295 -16.06 -4.44 1.25
N ILE A 296 -17.24 -3.83 1.35
CA ILE A 296 -17.44 -2.54 2.00
C ILE A 296 -17.84 -2.71 3.47
N LEU A 297 -17.56 -1.68 4.27
CA LEU A 297 -18.07 -1.54 5.63
C LEU A 297 -18.87 -0.23 5.69
N ARG A 298 -20.16 -0.32 6.04
CA ARG A 298 -21.07 0.84 6.16
C ARG A 298 -21.50 1.15 7.60
N ASP A 299 -21.14 0.27 8.54
CA ASP A 299 -21.44 0.40 9.96
C ASP A 299 -20.23 0.01 10.82
N GLY A 300 -20.34 0.28 12.12
CA GLY A 300 -19.32 0.00 13.12
C GLY A 300 -18.32 1.13 13.31
N ASP A 301 -17.10 0.77 13.71
CA ASP A 301 -16.03 1.73 14.02
C ASP A 301 -15.55 2.47 12.76
N VAL A 302 -15.54 3.80 12.84
CA VAL A 302 -15.15 4.69 11.72
C VAL A 302 -13.70 4.52 11.32
N LYS A 303 -12.79 4.24 12.26
CA LYS A 303 -11.37 4.00 11.94
C LYS A 303 -11.24 2.74 11.08
N ARG A 304 -11.97 1.66 11.42
CA ARG A 304 -12.02 0.43 10.62
C ARG A 304 -12.62 0.65 9.22
N MET A 305 -13.73 1.38 9.12
CA MET A 305 -14.34 1.72 7.82
C MET A 305 -13.35 2.50 6.94
N THR A 306 -12.67 3.48 7.54
CA THR A 306 -11.65 4.30 6.89
C THR A 306 -10.48 3.45 6.36
N VAL A 307 -9.94 2.53 7.16
CA VAL A 307 -8.83 1.67 6.71
C VAL A 307 -9.26 0.71 5.59
N ASN A 308 -10.50 0.18 5.64
CA ASN A 308 -11.06 -0.61 4.54
C ASN A 308 -11.12 0.21 3.24
N TYR A 309 -11.56 1.46 3.32
CA TYR A 309 -11.65 2.37 2.19
C TYR A 309 -10.28 2.74 1.62
N LEU A 310 -9.37 3.25 2.47
CA LEU A 310 -8.05 3.73 2.05
C LEU A 310 -7.22 2.64 1.38
N ARG A 311 -7.39 1.38 1.77
CA ARG A 311 -6.69 0.26 1.13
C ARG A 311 -7.08 0.09 -0.34
N LYS A 312 -8.34 0.35 -0.70
CA LYS A 312 -8.80 0.29 -2.09
C LYS A 312 -8.22 1.46 -2.88
N LEU A 313 -8.34 2.66 -2.32
CA LEU A 313 -7.81 3.89 -2.93
C LEU A 313 -6.29 3.81 -3.15
N ALA A 314 -5.58 3.14 -2.23
CA ALA A 314 -4.14 2.93 -2.31
C ALA A 314 -3.69 2.18 -3.57
N LEU A 315 -4.51 1.28 -4.11
CA LEU A 315 -4.18 0.58 -5.34
C LEU A 315 -4.17 1.54 -6.55
N LEU A 316 -5.15 2.43 -6.63
CA LEU A 316 -5.17 3.43 -7.69
C LEU A 316 -4.03 4.44 -7.51
N GLY A 317 -3.86 4.95 -6.29
CA GLY A 317 -2.76 5.85 -5.95
C GLY A 317 -1.39 5.26 -6.34
N TRP A 318 -1.13 3.99 -6.00
CA TRP A 318 0.12 3.32 -6.39
C TRP A 318 0.29 3.15 -7.90
N SER A 319 -0.81 3.00 -8.63
CA SER A 319 -0.78 2.91 -10.09
C SER A 319 -0.28 4.23 -10.69
N PHE A 320 -0.81 5.37 -10.23
CA PHE A 320 -0.62 6.67 -10.88
C PHE A 320 0.38 7.63 -10.20
N ARG A 321 0.89 7.32 -9.00
CA ARG A 321 1.71 8.24 -8.18
C ARG A 321 2.88 8.91 -8.92
N ASP A 322 3.53 8.18 -9.84
CA ASP A 322 4.65 8.71 -10.63
C ASP A 322 4.25 9.75 -11.67
N LEU A 323 2.99 9.73 -12.09
CA LEU A 323 2.41 10.73 -12.97
C LEU A 323 1.86 11.91 -12.19
N THR A 324 1.06 11.65 -11.14
CA THR A 324 0.34 12.68 -10.39
C THR A 324 1.27 13.60 -9.60
N LYS A 325 2.46 13.11 -9.22
CA LYS A 325 3.47 13.96 -8.56
C LYS A 325 4.04 15.05 -9.48
N ASN A 326 3.83 14.93 -10.79
CA ASN A 326 4.41 15.80 -11.81
C ASN A 326 3.37 16.38 -12.79
N ARG A 327 2.07 16.15 -12.59
CA ARG A 327 1.00 16.63 -13.47
C ARG A 327 -0.20 17.13 -12.67
N PRO A 328 -0.80 18.27 -13.05
CA PRO A 328 -2.04 18.72 -12.45
C PRO A 328 -3.09 17.61 -12.53
N THR A 329 -3.66 17.24 -11.38
CA THR A 329 -4.61 16.14 -11.28
C THR A 329 -5.85 16.61 -10.54
N VAL A 330 -6.99 16.54 -11.22
CA VAL A 330 -8.32 16.78 -10.65
C VAL A 330 -8.97 15.43 -10.39
N TRP A 331 -9.54 15.25 -9.21
CA TRP A 331 -10.13 14.00 -8.76
C TRP A 331 -11.55 14.27 -8.23
N MET A 332 -12.54 13.69 -8.91
CA MET A 332 -13.96 13.81 -8.57
C MET A 332 -14.52 12.44 -8.19
N PRO A 333 -15.32 12.31 -7.12
CA PRO A 333 -15.96 11.04 -6.78
C PRO A 333 -17.18 10.76 -7.66
N ASP A 334 -17.56 9.49 -7.76
CA ASP A 334 -18.86 9.02 -8.23
C ASP A 334 -19.44 7.97 -7.26
N ASP A 335 -20.50 7.28 -7.66
CA ASP A 335 -21.28 6.39 -6.81
C ASP A 335 -20.45 5.30 -6.11
N HIS A 336 -19.55 4.62 -6.83
CA HIS A 336 -18.70 3.57 -6.27
C HIS A 336 -17.61 4.09 -5.32
N ASP A 337 -17.23 5.38 -5.42
CA ASP A 337 -16.24 6.00 -4.53
C ASP A 337 -16.80 6.35 -3.17
N VAL A 338 -18.11 6.49 -3.05
CA VAL A 338 -18.79 6.85 -1.79
C VAL A 338 -19.80 5.79 -1.35
N TYR A 339 -19.97 4.76 -2.19
CA TYR A 339 -20.97 3.72 -2.06
C TYR A 339 -22.40 4.32 -2.00
N GLN A 340 -22.74 5.24 -2.91
CA GLN A 340 -24.06 5.86 -2.99
C GLN A 340 -24.52 5.96 -4.45
N GLY A 341 -25.56 5.19 -4.84
CA GLY A 341 -25.83 4.77 -6.24
C GLY A 341 -26.23 5.87 -7.20
N ASN A 342 -26.34 7.09 -6.69
CA ASN A 342 -26.65 8.28 -7.47
C ASN A 342 -26.21 9.52 -6.67
N VAL A 343 -24.93 9.62 -6.31
CA VAL A 343 -24.45 10.65 -5.36
C VAL A 343 -24.80 12.06 -5.84
N TRP A 344 -24.63 12.30 -7.13
CA TRP A 344 -24.88 13.60 -7.76
C TRP A 344 -26.37 13.87 -7.99
N GLY A 345 -27.15 12.89 -8.47
CA GLY A 345 -28.58 13.07 -8.77
C GLY A 345 -29.51 12.97 -7.56
N ALA A 346 -29.10 12.27 -6.49
CA ALA A 346 -29.86 12.14 -5.25
C ALA A 346 -29.42 13.12 -4.15
N GLY A 347 -28.60 14.12 -4.50
CA GLY A 347 -28.17 15.19 -3.59
C GLY A 347 -27.36 14.70 -2.39
N GLY A 348 -26.59 13.61 -2.55
CA GLY A 348 -25.79 13.03 -1.48
C GLY A 348 -26.57 12.52 -0.27
N ARG A 349 -27.88 12.25 -0.43
CA ARG A 349 -28.70 11.71 0.67
C ARG A 349 -28.10 10.40 1.18
N LYS A 350 -28.20 10.18 2.49
CA LYS A 350 -27.90 8.88 3.10
C LYS A 350 -28.83 7.82 2.53
N ILE A 351 -28.27 6.66 2.20
CA ILE A 351 -29.00 5.47 1.74
C ILE A 351 -28.75 4.30 2.70
N THR A 352 -29.68 3.36 2.76
CA THR A 352 -29.50 2.08 3.48
C THR A 352 -28.74 1.08 2.61
N LEU A 353 -28.34 -0.06 3.19
CA LEU A 353 -27.79 -1.16 2.39
C LEU A 353 -28.83 -1.77 1.45
N ASP A 354 -30.10 -1.81 1.85
CA ASP A 354 -31.18 -2.35 1.00
C ASP A 354 -31.53 -1.43 -0.17
N GLU A 355 -31.26 -0.13 -0.05
CA GLU A 355 -31.44 0.87 -1.12
C GLU A 355 -30.28 0.88 -2.12
N TRP A 356 -29.13 0.30 -1.77
CA TRP A 356 -27.96 0.17 -2.63
C TRP A 356 -27.99 -1.16 -3.37
#